data_AF-A2WL20-F1
#
_entry.id   AF-A2WL20-F1
#
_cell.length_a   1.000
_cell.length_b   1.000
_cell.length_c   1.000
_cell.angle_alpha   90.00
_cell.angle_beta   90.00
_cell.angle_gamma   90.00
#
_symmetry.space_group_name_H-M   'P 1'
#
loop_
_entity.id
_entity.type
_entity.pdbx_description
1 polymer ?
#
loop_
_entity_poly.entity_id
_entity_poly.type
_entity_poly.pdbx_seq_one_letter_code
_entity_poly.pdbx_strand_id
1 'polypeptide(L)'
;MAHSLPLDVWGWITNLPPFSQWRSNAMSLCICPTPSASESSQPSVNLSVVKTPPTQPSFVTFSIFANYRVPISLWTSKPVHLKSYTQQSLDEQEMLELFVDIVDWVLRSGPNKKLSFQFPRAQIHGNLKDVFNIVFLSLAFLVCIYEAPHALRCRCLESLRTQLTGPKCKDAAKTFVRMLGANLEEQWMQTMNLAVTNWIVEQRSSHHSFGVPSPLFSYALSASGLWKVQLYCPLIAMSMEDPAVPTQDERLLFSLTYQQLEGVIQLAYKTIRRDNWIDVEIKVDNIRCDVDSLVSEILMTERGHGSEEKHFPSRVMLQITPMQQSDVLSVSVSKSSDNPTHEFGLEKGIEGSFDPPNTFGLKASVSESLTLTMKPWKFEQSVHGNTTTLNWFLHDGVNGREVYSSKPSKLSLLQPRAWFRDRYSTVYRPFTKKGGVIFARDEYGDSVWWKICGAALGKTMDWEIRGWIWLTYWPNKQKTFHSETRRLEFRECLQLPLMKSP
;
A
#
# COMPACT_ATOMS: atom_id res chain seq x y z
N MET A 1 8.94 -14.71 -23.59
CA MET A 1 7.75 -14.79 -22.72
C MET A 1 6.55 -14.35 -23.54
N ALA A 2 5.59 -15.23 -23.77
CA ALA A 2 4.37 -14.84 -24.48
C ALA A 2 3.60 -13.84 -23.61
N HIS A 3 3.35 -12.64 -24.12
CA HIS A 3 2.44 -11.70 -23.48
C HIS A 3 1.04 -12.31 -23.51
N SER A 4 0.58 -12.88 -22.40
CA SER A 4 -0.84 -13.21 -22.26
C SER A 4 -1.62 -11.89 -22.31
N LEU A 5 -2.41 -11.69 -23.36
CA LEU A 5 -3.36 -10.58 -23.41
C LEU A 5 -4.22 -10.60 -22.14
N PRO A 6 -4.45 -9.45 -21.48
CA PRO A 6 -5.30 -9.40 -20.30
C PRO A 6 -6.72 -9.86 -20.66
N LEU A 7 -7.34 -10.64 -19.77
CA LEU A 7 -8.68 -11.17 -19.96
C LEU A 7 -9.70 -10.03 -20.13
N ASP A 8 -10.39 -10.01 -21.27
CA ASP A 8 -11.41 -9.02 -21.58
C ASP A 8 -12.82 -9.60 -21.32
N VAL A 9 -13.21 -9.62 -20.04
CA VAL A 9 -14.49 -10.16 -19.60
C VAL A 9 -15.65 -9.28 -20.06
N TRP A 10 -15.50 -7.95 -19.96
CA TRP A 10 -16.48 -7.02 -20.51
C TRP A 10 -16.74 -7.29 -22.00
N GLY A 11 -15.66 -7.36 -22.79
CA GLY A 11 -15.75 -7.66 -24.22
C GLY A 11 -16.41 -9.01 -24.48
N TRP A 12 -16.07 -10.05 -23.71
CA TRP A 12 -16.72 -11.35 -23.82
C TRP A 12 -18.23 -11.28 -23.56
N ILE A 13 -18.66 -10.61 -22.48
CA ILE A 13 -20.08 -10.47 -22.14
C ILE A 13 -20.83 -9.71 -23.23
N THR A 14 -20.28 -8.59 -23.72
CA THR A 14 -20.94 -7.78 -24.76
C THR A 14 -21.03 -8.46 -26.13
N ASN A 15 -20.16 -9.44 -26.38
CA ASN A 15 -20.13 -10.21 -27.63
C ASN A 15 -20.84 -11.57 -27.52
N LEU A 16 -21.55 -11.84 -26.42
CA LEU A 16 -22.39 -13.04 -26.33
C LEU A 16 -23.46 -13.00 -27.43
N PRO A 17 -23.78 -14.15 -28.05
CA PRO A 17 -24.89 -14.19 -29.00
C PRO A 17 -26.20 -13.84 -28.29
N PRO A 18 -27.23 -13.38 -29.01
CA PRO A 18 -28.55 -13.13 -28.46
C PRO A 18 -29.02 -14.27 -27.57
N PHE A 19 -29.56 -13.95 -26.38
CA PHE A 19 -30.00 -14.97 -25.41
C PHE A 19 -31.05 -15.95 -25.96
N SER A 20 -31.73 -15.61 -27.07
CA SER A 20 -32.65 -16.48 -27.80
C SER A 20 -31.96 -17.53 -28.68
N GLN A 21 -30.70 -17.31 -29.05
CA GLN A 21 -29.91 -18.16 -29.95
C GLN A 21 -29.01 -19.16 -29.22
N TRP A 22 -29.03 -19.16 -27.89
CA TRP A 22 -28.19 -20.05 -27.10
C TRP A 22 -28.68 -21.49 -27.24
N ARG A 23 -27.82 -22.39 -27.73
CA ARG A 23 -28.11 -23.83 -27.85
C ARG A 23 -28.14 -24.55 -26.50
N SER A 24 -27.42 -23.99 -25.52
CA SER A 24 -27.28 -24.44 -24.15
C SER A 24 -27.74 -23.31 -23.24
N ASN A 25 -28.27 -23.62 -22.05
CA ASN A 25 -28.63 -22.60 -21.07
C ASN A 25 -27.40 -21.88 -20.48
N ALA A 26 -26.18 -22.31 -20.83
CA ALA A 26 -24.95 -21.75 -20.32
C ALA A 26 -23.88 -21.53 -21.41
N MET A 27 -23.11 -20.46 -21.26
CA MET A 27 -21.89 -20.14 -22.01
C MET A 27 -20.73 -19.97 -21.04
N SER A 28 -19.49 -20.25 -21.45
CA SER A 28 -18.32 -20.16 -20.57
C SER A 28 -17.08 -19.55 -21.22
N LEU A 29 -16.22 -18.99 -20.36
CA LEU A 29 -14.92 -18.39 -20.68
C LEU A 29 -13.87 -18.93 -19.71
N CYS A 30 -12.74 -19.41 -20.22
CA CYS A 30 -11.62 -19.82 -19.37
C CYS A 30 -10.89 -18.60 -18.81
N ILE A 31 -10.78 -18.52 -17.47
CA ILE A 31 -10.13 -17.39 -16.78
C ILE A 31 -8.60 -17.54 -16.84
N CYS A 32 -8.11 -18.78 -16.77
CA CYS A 32 -6.69 -19.11 -16.73
C CYS A 32 -6.30 -20.06 -17.87
N PRO A 33 -6.22 -19.57 -19.13
CA PRO A 33 -5.90 -20.40 -20.28
C PRO A 33 -4.45 -20.86 -20.27
N THR A 34 -4.20 -22.08 -20.73
CA THR A 34 -2.83 -22.63 -20.87
C THR A 34 -2.35 -22.54 -22.32
N PRO A 35 -1.10 -22.10 -22.57
CA PRO A 35 -0.56 -21.99 -23.93
C PRO A 35 -0.35 -23.33 -24.66
N SER A 36 -0.39 -24.46 -23.94
CA SER A 36 -0.35 -25.81 -24.52
C SER A 36 -1.70 -26.50 -24.30
N ALA A 37 -2.64 -26.30 -25.22
CA ALA A 37 -3.94 -26.97 -25.18
C ALA A 37 -4.16 -27.78 -26.46
N SER A 38 -3.48 -28.91 -26.56
CA SER A 38 -4.06 -30.11 -27.18
C SER A 38 -4.50 -31.01 -26.04
N GLU A 39 -5.69 -30.76 -25.47
CA GLU A 39 -6.57 -31.72 -24.77
C GLU A 39 -7.66 -30.98 -23.99
N SER A 40 -8.92 -31.26 -24.33
CA SER A 40 -10.15 -30.72 -23.71
C SER A 40 -10.47 -31.28 -22.31
N SER A 41 -9.48 -31.87 -21.64
CA SER A 41 -9.68 -32.75 -20.47
C SER A 41 -9.07 -32.22 -19.17
N GLN A 42 -8.30 -31.13 -19.24
CA GLN A 42 -7.56 -30.61 -18.08
C GLN A 42 -8.48 -29.76 -17.18
N PRO A 43 -8.38 -29.89 -15.84
CA PRO A 43 -9.09 -29.04 -14.91
C PRO A 43 -8.80 -27.56 -15.18
N SER A 44 -9.82 -26.71 -15.12
CA SER A 44 -9.70 -25.27 -15.39
C SER A 44 -10.64 -24.46 -14.51
N VAL A 45 -10.34 -23.17 -14.30
CA VAL A 45 -11.26 -22.23 -13.65
C VAL A 45 -11.92 -21.39 -14.73
N ASN A 46 -13.25 -21.44 -14.78
CA ASN A 46 -14.06 -20.84 -15.84
C ASN A 46 -15.09 -19.89 -15.25
N LEU A 47 -15.37 -18.82 -15.99
CA LEU A 47 -16.55 -17.98 -15.83
C LEU A 47 -17.66 -18.60 -16.68
N SER A 48 -18.84 -18.80 -16.12
CA SER A 48 -20.07 -19.10 -16.88
C SER A 48 -21.10 -18.01 -16.70
N VAL A 49 -21.94 -17.89 -17.71
CA VAL A 49 -23.22 -17.19 -17.64
C VAL A 49 -24.32 -18.21 -17.89
N VAL A 50 -25.29 -18.27 -16.99
CA VAL A 50 -26.43 -19.18 -17.07
C VAL A 50 -27.70 -18.36 -17.22
N LYS A 51 -28.49 -18.68 -18.23
CA LYS A 51 -29.82 -18.13 -18.44
C LYS A 51 -30.85 -19.03 -17.78
N THR A 52 -31.75 -18.46 -16.98
CA THR A 52 -32.89 -19.23 -16.49
C THR A 52 -33.90 -19.52 -17.61
N PRO A 53 -34.62 -20.67 -17.55
CA PRO A 53 -35.67 -21.02 -18.51
C PRO A 53 -36.73 -19.91 -18.62
N PRO A 54 -37.55 -19.90 -19.68
CA PRO A 54 -38.50 -18.81 -19.96
C PRO A 54 -39.67 -18.82 -18.98
N THR A 55 -39.43 -18.31 -17.77
CA THR A 55 -40.43 -17.87 -16.81
C THR A 55 -40.22 -16.37 -16.57
N GLN A 56 -41.31 -15.61 -16.39
CA GLN A 56 -41.20 -14.20 -15.99
C GLN A 56 -41.03 -14.14 -14.46
N PRO A 57 -40.04 -13.39 -13.94
CA PRO A 57 -39.03 -12.59 -14.66
C PRO A 57 -37.82 -13.43 -15.14
N SER A 58 -37.37 -13.18 -16.37
CA SER A 58 -36.17 -13.82 -16.93
C SER A 58 -34.90 -13.12 -16.42
N PHE A 59 -33.87 -13.89 -16.05
CA PHE A 59 -32.62 -13.35 -15.55
C PHE A 59 -31.42 -14.16 -16.03
N VAL A 60 -30.23 -13.58 -15.88
CA VAL A 60 -28.97 -14.29 -16.05
C VAL A 60 -28.18 -14.26 -14.74
N THR A 61 -27.37 -15.28 -14.55
CA THR A 61 -26.48 -15.38 -13.39
C THR A 61 -25.07 -15.71 -13.88
N PHE A 62 -24.09 -15.02 -13.31
CA PHE A 62 -22.68 -15.26 -13.58
C PHE A 62 -22.07 -16.10 -12.46
N SER A 63 -21.26 -17.09 -12.80
CA SER A 63 -20.61 -17.94 -11.81
C SER A 63 -19.17 -18.22 -12.18
N ILE A 64 -18.29 -18.25 -11.18
CA ILE A 64 -16.93 -18.79 -11.33
C ILE A 64 -16.97 -20.21 -10.79
N PHE A 65 -16.50 -21.17 -11.57
CA PHE A 65 -16.48 -22.58 -11.19
C PHE A 65 -15.18 -23.26 -11.59
N ALA A 66 -14.79 -24.27 -10.82
CA ALA A 66 -13.72 -25.18 -11.19
C ALA A 66 -14.31 -26.32 -12.03
N ASN A 67 -13.86 -26.42 -13.28
CA ASN A 67 -14.29 -27.41 -14.24
C ASN A 67 -13.51 -28.72 -14.06
N TYR A 68 -14.02 -29.58 -13.19
CA TYR A 68 -13.64 -30.98 -13.09
C TYR A 68 -14.72 -31.86 -13.77
N ARG A 69 -14.64 -33.19 -13.61
CA ARG A 69 -15.74 -34.10 -14.00
C ARG A 69 -17.07 -33.69 -13.35
N VAL A 70 -17.01 -33.21 -12.11
CA VAL A 70 -18.13 -32.58 -11.40
C VAL A 70 -17.76 -31.12 -11.17
N PRO A 71 -18.46 -30.15 -11.79
CA PRO A 71 -18.17 -28.73 -11.58
C PRO A 71 -18.33 -28.32 -10.12
N ILE A 72 -17.37 -27.56 -9.60
CA ILE A 72 -17.42 -27.01 -8.24
C ILE A 72 -17.67 -25.50 -8.36
N SER A 73 -18.81 -25.02 -7.86
CA SER A 73 -19.11 -23.59 -7.82
C SER A 73 -18.22 -22.90 -6.79
N LEU A 74 -17.54 -21.84 -7.20
CA LEU A 74 -16.64 -21.05 -6.35
C LEU A 74 -17.23 -19.66 -6.04
N TRP A 75 -17.99 -19.10 -6.96
CA TRP A 75 -18.70 -17.83 -6.78
C TRP A 75 -19.92 -17.77 -7.69
N THR A 76 -20.96 -17.04 -7.28
CA THR A 76 -22.17 -16.81 -8.07
C THR A 76 -22.70 -15.41 -7.79
N SER A 77 -23.02 -14.67 -8.86
CA SER A 77 -23.56 -13.31 -8.79
C SER A 77 -25.02 -13.29 -8.31
N LYS A 78 -25.49 -12.11 -7.90
CA LYS A 78 -26.94 -11.86 -7.85
C LYS A 78 -27.56 -12.01 -9.25
N PRO A 79 -28.85 -12.39 -9.35
CA PRO A 79 -29.56 -12.42 -10.62
C PRO A 79 -29.58 -11.03 -11.27
N VAL A 80 -29.17 -10.96 -12.53
CA VAL A 80 -29.32 -9.75 -13.37
C VAL A 80 -30.62 -9.90 -14.14
N HIS A 81 -31.62 -9.11 -13.79
CA HIS A 81 -32.95 -9.19 -14.38
C HIS A 81 -32.96 -8.57 -15.76
N LEU A 82 -33.36 -9.36 -16.76
CA LEU A 82 -33.47 -8.90 -18.14
C LEU A 82 -34.78 -8.12 -18.31
N LYS A 83 -34.73 -7.03 -19.08
CA LYS A 83 -35.91 -6.22 -19.40
C LYS A 83 -36.93 -6.97 -20.26
N SER A 84 -36.46 -7.90 -21.09
CA SER A 84 -37.30 -8.73 -21.95
C SER A 84 -36.65 -10.09 -22.23
N TYR A 85 -37.47 -11.11 -22.48
CA TYR A 85 -37.01 -12.43 -22.93
C TYR A 85 -36.33 -12.39 -24.31
N THR A 86 -36.59 -11.35 -25.11
CA THR A 86 -36.01 -11.12 -26.45
C THR A 86 -34.72 -10.31 -26.43
N GLN A 87 -34.28 -9.89 -25.24
CA GLN A 87 -33.08 -9.07 -25.10
C GLN A 87 -31.86 -9.79 -25.69
N GLN A 88 -31.04 -9.06 -26.45
CA GLN A 88 -29.91 -9.65 -27.18
C GLN A 88 -28.62 -9.64 -26.37
N SER A 89 -28.41 -8.63 -25.53
CA SER A 89 -27.20 -8.46 -24.73
C SER A 89 -27.51 -7.68 -23.45
N LEU A 90 -26.58 -7.70 -22.50
CA LEU A 90 -26.69 -6.84 -21.33
C LEU A 90 -26.50 -5.38 -21.73
N ASP A 91 -27.37 -4.50 -21.22
CA ASP A 91 -27.18 -3.07 -21.36
C ASP A 91 -26.21 -2.51 -20.32
N GLU A 92 -25.90 -1.22 -20.42
CA GLU A 92 -24.97 -0.56 -19.52
C GLU A 92 -25.42 -0.61 -18.06
N GLN A 93 -26.74 -0.50 -17.79
CA GLN A 93 -27.29 -0.50 -16.45
C GLN A 93 -27.17 -1.89 -15.80
N GLU A 94 -27.44 -2.94 -16.55
CA GLU A 94 -27.29 -4.33 -16.11
C GLU A 94 -25.81 -4.70 -15.89
N MET A 95 -24.92 -4.22 -16.76
CA MET A 95 -23.47 -4.37 -16.56
C MET A 95 -22.98 -3.65 -15.29
N LEU A 96 -23.54 -2.47 -15.00
CA LEU A 96 -23.27 -1.75 -13.76
C LEU A 96 -23.80 -2.47 -12.52
N GLU A 97 -24.94 -3.15 -12.61
CA GLU A 97 -25.46 -3.97 -11.51
C GLU A 97 -24.54 -5.14 -11.19
N LEU A 98 -24.07 -5.85 -12.22
CA LEU A 98 -23.06 -6.90 -12.05
C LEU A 98 -21.76 -6.34 -11.47
N PHE A 99 -21.29 -5.19 -11.97
CA PHE A 99 -20.11 -4.52 -11.45
C PHE A 99 -20.23 -4.22 -9.95
N VAL A 100 -21.33 -3.59 -9.54
CA VAL A 100 -21.61 -3.25 -8.14
C VAL A 100 -21.69 -4.50 -7.28
N ASP A 101 -22.29 -5.59 -7.78
CA ASP A 101 -22.35 -6.87 -7.07
C ASP A 101 -20.96 -7.48 -6.84
N ILE A 102 -20.08 -7.41 -7.84
CA ILE A 102 -18.69 -7.87 -7.70
C ILE A 102 -17.95 -7.03 -6.66
N VAL A 103 -18.08 -5.69 -6.70
CA VAL A 103 -17.42 -4.82 -5.72
C VAL A 103 -17.93 -5.09 -4.31
N ASP A 104 -19.25 -5.22 -4.12
CA ASP A 104 -19.88 -5.58 -2.84
C ASP A 104 -19.33 -6.91 -2.31
N TRP A 105 -19.20 -7.92 -3.17
CA TRP A 105 -18.65 -9.22 -2.77
C TRP A 105 -17.18 -9.13 -2.32
N VAL A 106 -16.33 -8.41 -3.06
CA VAL A 106 -14.92 -8.22 -2.70
C VAL A 106 -14.81 -7.49 -1.36
N LEU A 107 -15.55 -6.39 -1.17
CA LEU A 107 -15.52 -5.64 0.09
C LEU A 107 -15.99 -6.48 1.29
N ARG A 108 -17.02 -7.32 1.12
CA ARG A 108 -17.51 -8.23 2.18
C ARG A 108 -16.54 -9.34 2.55
N SER A 109 -15.63 -9.70 1.65
CA SER A 109 -14.56 -10.66 1.90
C SER A 109 -13.44 -10.09 2.80
N GLY A 110 -13.47 -8.77 3.07
CA GLY A 110 -12.50 -8.09 3.92
C GLY A 110 -12.68 -8.35 5.42
N PRO A 111 -11.76 -7.83 6.26
CA PRO A 111 -11.80 -8.01 7.71
C PRO A 111 -12.99 -7.31 8.38
N ASN A 112 -13.51 -6.22 7.80
CA ASN A 112 -14.57 -5.39 8.36
C ASN A 112 -15.91 -5.58 7.62
N LYS A 113 -16.64 -6.64 7.96
CA LYS A 113 -17.89 -7.07 7.30
C LYS A 113 -19.12 -6.15 7.51
N LYS A 114 -18.97 -4.97 8.13
CA LYS A 114 -20.09 -4.23 8.76
C LYS A 114 -20.63 -3.01 7.99
N LEU A 115 -20.12 -2.68 6.80
CA LEU A 115 -20.53 -1.46 6.10
C LEU A 115 -21.35 -1.74 4.85
N SER A 116 -22.47 -1.03 4.71
CA SER A 116 -23.28 -1.00 3.50
C SER A 116 -22.55 -0.21 2.43
N PHE A 117 -22.15 -0.89 1.36
CA PHE A 117 -21.62 -0.27 0.17
C PHE A 117 -22.75 0.43 -0.60
N GLN A 118 -22.61 1.73 -0.80
CA GLN A 118 -23.45 2.50 -1.74
C GLN A 118 -22.53 3.07 -2.81
N PHE A 119 -22.52 2.44 -3.98
CA PHE A 119 -21.67 2.87 -5.07
C PHE A 119 -22.12 4.25 -5.58
N PRO A 120 -21.22 5.25 -5.67
CA PRO A 120 -21.56 6.56 -6.21
C PRO A 120 -21.75 6.48 -7.74
N ARG A 121 -22.97 6.10 -8.17
CA ARG A 121 -23.33 5.98 -9.60
C ARG A 121 -23.06 7.24 -10.42
N ALA A 122 -23.06 8.43 -9.79
CA ALA A 122 -22.87 9.71 -10.45
C ALA A 122 -21.43 9.96 -11.00
N GLN A 123 -20.44 9.12 -10.65
CA GLN A 123 -19.03 9.35 -11.00
C GLN A 123 -18.49 8.47 -12.14
N ILE A 124 -19.35 7.73 -12.84
CA ILE A 124 -18.92 6.88 -13.96
C ILE A 124 -18.68 7.76 -15.19
N HIS A 125 -17.46 8.30 -15.31
CA HIS A 125 -17.00 9.00 -16.50
C HIS A 125 -15.65 8.37 -16.90
N GLY A 126 -15.58 7.68 -18.03
CA GLY A 126 -14.35 7.10 -18.56
C GLY A 126 -14.45 5.64 -19.02
N ASN A 127 -13.29 4.97 -19.11
CA ASN A 127 -13.12 3.62 -19.63
C ASN A 127 -13.64 2.53 -18.65
N LEU A 128 -14.96 2.42 -18.54
CA LEU A 128 -15.66 1.47 -17.66
C LEU A 128 -15.28 0.01 -17.98
N LYS A 129 -14.99 -0.29 -19.24
CA LYS A 129 -14.54 -1.61 -19.70
C LYS A 129 -13.31 -2.09 -18.93
N ASP A 130 -12.25 -1.30 -18.91
CA ASP A 130 -11.00 -1.68 -18.26
C ASP A 130 -11.16 -1.72 -16.73
N VAL A 131 -11.95 -0.80 -16.17
CA VAL A 131 -12.30 -0.78 -14.74
C VAL A 131 -13.10 -2.04 -14.34
N PHE A 132 -14.05 -2.48 -15.18
CA PHE A 132 -14.80 -3.71 -14.94
C PHE A 132 -13.87 -4.93 -14.98
N ASN A 133 -13.00 -5.01 -15.97
CA ASN A 133 -12.06 -6.11 -16.11
C ASN A 133 -11.12 -6.22 -14.89
N ILE A 134 -10.60 -5.12 -14.35
CA ILE A 134 -9.75 -5.18 -13.15
C ILE A 134 -10.52 -5.61 -11.90
N VAL A 135 -11.76 -5.14 -11.73
CA VAL A 135 -12.65 -5.55 -10.63
C VAL A 135 -12.97 -7.03 -10.70
N PHE A 136 -13.26 -7.55 -11.91
CA PHE A 136 -13.46 -8.98 -12.12
C PHE A 136 -12.18 -9.80 -11.84
N LEU A 137 -11.01 -9.35 -12.31
CA LEU A 137 -9.74 -10.04 -12.05
C LEU A 137 -9.43 -10.09 -10.54
N SER A 138 -9.71 -9.02 -9.80
CA SER A 138 -9.62 -9.01 -8.33
C SER A 138 -10.55 -10.03 -7.69
N LEU A 139 -11.82 -10.10 -8.12
CA LEU A 139 -12.76 -11.15 -7.68
C LEU A 139 -12.20 -12.55 -7.95
N ALA A 140 -11.79 -12.82 -9.19
CA ALA A 140 -11.26 -14.12 -9.58
C ALA A 140 -10.02 -14.49 -8.74
N PHE A 141 -9.16 -13.51 -8.43
CA PHE A 141 -8.00 -13.70 -7.58
C PHE A 141 -8.38 -14.09 -6.15
N LEU A 142 -9.33 -13.38 -5.53
CA LEU A 142 -9.84 -13.71 -4.20
C LEU A 142 -10.50 -15.09 -4.15
N VAL A 143 -11.40 -15.37 -5.09
CA VAL A 143 -12.09 -16.65 -5.20
C VAL A 143 -11.08 -17.79 -5.37
N CYS A 144 -10.00 -17.57 -6.14
CA CYS A 144 -8.95 -18.57 -6.27
C CYS A 144 -8.19 -18.81 -4.95
N ILE A 145 -7.92 -17.77 -4.17
CA ILE A 145 -7.24 -17.91 -2.87
C ILE A 145 -8.11 -18.68 -1.88
N TYR A 146 -9.38 -18.28 -1.74
CA TYR A 146 -10.23 -18.78 -0.66
C TYR A 146 -11.01 -20.05 -1.00
N GLU A 147 -11.45 -20.22 -2.25
CA GLU A 147 -12.42 -21.26 -2.63
C GLU A 147 -11.87 -22.28 -3.63
N ALA A 148 -10.95 -21.90 -4.51
CA ALA A 148 -10.49 -22.82 -5.55
C ALA A 148 -9.73 -24.03 -4.96
N PRO A 149 -9.92 -25.24 -5.51
CA PRO A 149 -9.18 -26.42 -5.08
C PRO A 149 -7.65 -26.28 -5.25
N HIS A 150 -6.88 -26.85 -4.33
CA HIS A 150 -5.41 -26.72 -4.26
C HIS A 150 -4.71 -27.04 -5.60
N ALA A 151 -5.15 -28.07 -6.32
CA ALA A 151 -4.56 -28.47 -7.60
C ALA A 151 -4.65 -27.41 -8.71
N LEU A 152 -5.66 -26.51 -8.65
CA LEU A 152 -5.85 -25.42 -9.61
C LEU A 152 -5.32 -24.09 -9.10
N ARG A 153 -5.35 -23.89 -7.78
CA ARG A 153 -5.06 -22.62 -7.11
C ARG A 153 -3.74 -22.00 -7.56
N CYS A 154 -2.62 -22.71 -7.39
CA CYS A 154 -1.29 -22.14 -7.67
C CYS A 154 -1.17 -21.61 -9.11
N ARG A 155 -1.58 -22.41 -10.10
CA ARG A 155 -1.51 -22.04 -11.52
C ARG A 155 -2.44 -20.87 -11.86
N CYS A 156 -3.64 -20.87 -11.30
CA CYS A 156 -4.59 -19.78 -11.53
C CYS A 156 -4.09 -18.47 -10.92
N LEU A 157 -3.54 -18.51 -9.70
CA LEU A 157 -3.01 -17.33 -9.03
C LEU A 157 -1.77 -16.76 -9.73
N GLU A 158 -0.91 -17.59 -10.32
CA GLU A 158 0.21 -17.11 -11.15
C GLU A 158 -0.27 -16.38 -12.41
N SER A 159 -1.27 -16.94 -13.11
CA SER A 159 -1.87 -16.30 -14.29
C SER A 159 -2.53 -14.97 -13.92
N LEU A 160 -3.37 -14.98 -12.89
CA LEU A 160 -4.08 -13.78 -12.40
C LEU A 160 -3.11 -12.72 -11.90
N ARG A 161 -2.04 -13.09 -11.17
CA ARG A 161 -0.98 -12.17 -10.75
C ARG A 161 -0.36 -11.46 -11.95
N THR A 162 -0.03 -12.21 -13.00
CA THR A 162 0.61 -11.66 -14.21
C THR A 162 -0.31 -10.66 -14.92
N GLN A 163 -1.61 -10.94 -14.95
CA GLN A 163 -2.61 -10.03 -15.50
C GLN A 163 -2.80 -8.77 -14.63
N LEU A 164 -2.95 -8.92 -13.31
CA LEU A 164 -3.15 -7.82 -12.36
C LEU A 164 -1.98 -6.84 -12.30
N THR A 165 -0.75 -7.33 -12.49
CA THR A 165 0.47 -6.50 -12.44
C THR A 165 0.83 -5.81 -13.76
N GLY A 166 0.06 -6.07 -14.83
CA GLY A 166 0.28 -5.49 -16.14
C GLY A 166 0.01 -3.97 -16.21
N PRO A 167 0.64 -3.22 -17.14
CA PRO A 167 0.52 -1.76 -17.22
C PRO A 167 -0.92 -1.26 -17.38
N LYS A 168 -1.70 -1.89 -18.27
CA LYS A 168 -3.12 -1.55 -18.49
C LYS A 168 -3.96 -1.69 -17.22
N CYS A 169 -3.71 -2.75 -16.46
CA CYS A 169 -4.39 -3.01 -15.20
C CYS A 169 -4.03 -1.98 -14.13
N LYS A 170 -2.80 -1.44 -14.13
CA LYS A 170 -2.40 -0.36 -13.21
C LYS A 170 -3.19 0.93 -13.46
N ASP A 171 -3.33 1.34 -14.71
CA ASP A 171 -4.11 2.53 -15.07
C ASP A 171 -5.61 2.36 -14.78
N ALA A 172 -6.14 1.16 -15.07
CA ALA A 172 -7.51 0.79 -14.73
C ALA A 172 -7.75 0.79 -13.21
N ALA A 173 -6.84 0.19 -12.44
CA ALA A 173 -6.90 0.17 -10.98
C ALA A 173 -6.84 1.58 -10.39
N LYS A 174 -5.96 2.45 -10.89
CA LYS A 174 -5.91 3.87 -10.53
C LYS A 174 -7.25 4.58 -10.79
N THR A 175 -7.88 4.29 -11.91
CA THR A 175 -9.19 4.87 -12.25
C THR A 175 -10.27 4.33 -11.31
N PHE A 176 -10.24 3.03 -11.03
CA PHE A 176 -11.19 2.38 -10.13
C PHE A 176 -11.12 2.91 -8.69
N VAL A 177 -9.94 3.02 -8.09
CA VAL A 177 -9.81 3.54 -6.71
C VAL A 177 -10.29 5.00 -6.59
N ARG A 178 -10.11 5.79 -7.65
CA ARG A 178 -10.69 7.15 -7.72
C ARG A 178 -12.21 7.14 -7.74
N MET A 179 -12.84 6.16 -8.38
CA MET A 179 -14.30 6.00 -8.39
C MET A 179 -14.84 5.51 -7.03
N LEU A 180 -14.08 4.68 -6.32
CA LEU A 180 -14.44 4.22 -4.97
C LEU A 180 -14.44 5.37 -3.95
N GLY A 181 -13.45 6.26 -4.04
CA GLY A 181 -13.18 7.28 -3.03
C GLY A 181 -12.48 6.70 -1.80
N ALA A 182 -11.93 7.59 -0.96
CA ALA A 182 -10.93 7.25 0.04
C ALA A 182 -11.33 6.10 1.01
N ASN A 183 -12.56 6.13 1.54
CA ASN A 183 -13.00 5.13 2.53
C ASN A 183 -13.11 3.72 1.92
N LEU A 184 -13.65 3.62 0.70
CA LEU A 184 -13.85 2.34 0.02
C LEU A 184 -12.55 1.85 -0.62
N GLU A 185 -11.69 2.77 -1.05
CA GLU A 185 -10.33 2.47 -1.47
C GLU A 185 -9.56 1.77 -0.35
N GLU A 186 -9.52 2.34 0.86
CA GLU A 186 -8.84 1.72 2.01
C GLU A 186 -9.33 0.28 2.27
N GLN A 187 -10.65 0.07 2.26
CA GLN A 187 -11.25 -1.24 2.48
C GLN A 187 -10.94 -2.23 1.37
N TRP A 188 -11.02 -1.79 0.12
CA TRP A 188 -10.64 -2.61 -1.04
C TRP A 188 -9.18 -3.06 -0.91
N MET A 189 -8.29 -2.13 -0.57
CA MET A 189 -6.87 -2.42 -0.39
C MET A 189 -6.62 -3.35 0.81
N GLN A 190 -7.32 -3.19 1.92
CA GLN A 190 -7.28 -4.12 3.07
C GLN A 190 -7.67 -5.53 2.65
N THR A 191 -8.77 -5.70 1.90
CA THR A 191 -9.21 -7.01 1.42
C THR A 191 -8.17 -7.65 0.50
N MET A 192 -7.69 -6.90 -0.50
CA MET A 192 -6.68 -7.42 -1.45
C MET A 192 -5.39 -7.79 -0.73
N ASN A 193 -4.91 -6.95 0.19
CA ASN A 193 -3.68 -7.17 0.95
C ASN A 193 -3.82 -8.33 1.95
N LEU A 194 -4.99 -8.54 2.54
CA LEU A 194 -5.27 -9.73 3.36
C LEU A 194 -5.19 -11.01 2.51
N ALA A 195 -5.81 -11.01 1.33
CA ALA A 195 -5.78 -12.15 0.42
C ALA A 195 -4.33 -12.46 -0.01
N VAL A 196 -3.57 -11.44 -0.43
CA VAL A 196 -2.14 -11.59 -0.75
C VAL A 196 -1.35 -12.11 0.44
N THR A 197 -1.62 -11.63 1.66
CA THR A 197 -0.95 -12.10 2.88
C THR A 197 -1.20 -13.59 3.10
N ASN A 198 -2.46 -14.02 3.03
CA ASN A 198 -2.85 -15.44 3.14
C ASN A 198 -2.14 -16.29 2.08
N TRP A 199 -2.10 -15.83 0.84
CA TRP A 199 -1.44 -16.54 -0.26
C TRP A 199 0.08 -16.68 -0.06
N ILE A 200 0.75 -15.63 0.43
CA ILE A 200 2.20 -15.68 0.70
C ILE A 200 2.50 -16.61 1.90
N VAL A 201 1.66 -16.59 2.95
CA VAL A 201 1.79 -17.50 4.10
C VAL A 201 1.65 -18.97 3.68
N GLU A 202 0.66 -19.28 2.83
CA GLU A 202 0.45 -20.62 2.29
C GLU A 202 1.68 -21.08 1.48
N GLN A 203 2.17 -20.24 0.57
CA GLN A 203 3.35 -20.56 -0.25
C GLN A 203 4.61 -20.84 0.59
N ARG A 204 4.86 -20.05 1.63
CA ARG A 204 6.02 -20.24 2.53
C ARG A 204 5.96 -21.57 3.26
N SER A 205 4.76 -22.02 3.63
CA SER A 205 4.54 -23.33 4.26
C SER A 205 4.81 -24.50 3.30
N SER A 206 4.62 -24.31 2.00
CA SER A 206 4.81 -25.34 0.97
C SER A 206 6.23 -25.44 0.41
N HIS A 207 7.22 -24.71 0.96
CA HIS A 207 8.62 -24.66 0.50
C HIS A 207 8.82 -24.30 -1.00
N HIS A 208 7.81 -23.73 -1.65
CA HIS A 208 7.95 -23.25 -3.02
C HIS A 208 8.63 -21.87 -3.01
N SER A 209 9.91 -21.83 -3.37
CA SER A 209 10.71 -20.62 -3.51
C SER A 209 10.34 -19.85 -4.78
N PHE A 210 9.18 -19.21 -4.79
CA PHE A 210 8.87 -18.21 -5.81
C PHE A 210 9.39 -16.84 -5.35
N GLY A 211 10.02 -16.11 -6.27
CA GLY A 211 10.38 -14.72 -6.05
C GLY A 211 9.13 -13.94 -5.63
N VAL A 212 9.17 -13.36 -4.42
CA VAL A 212 8.07 -12.58 -3.87
C VAL A 212 7.76 -11.47 -4.89
N PRO A 213 6.58 -11.47 -5.56
CA PRO A 213 6.19 -10.36 -6.40
C PRO A 213 6.06 -9.12 -5.50
N SER A 214 6.20 -7.92 -6.04
CA SER A 214 5.86 -6.71 -5.28
C SER A 214 4.33 -6.54 -5.31
N PRO A 215 3.56 -6.87 -4.25
CA PRO A 215 2.13 -6.60 -4.19
C PRO A 215 1.86 -5.14 -3.81
N LEU A 216 2.86 -4.28 -3.98
CA LEU A 216 2.67 -2.85 -3.83
C LEU A 216 1.66 -2.38 -4.87
N PHE A 217 0.63 -1.71 -4.38
CA PHE A 217 -0.15 -0.82 -5.20
C PHE A 217 0.22 0.61 -4.84
N SER A 218 0.59 1.39 -5.86
CA SER A 218 0.81 2.82 -5.74
C SER A 218 0.23 3.53 -6.95
N TYR A 219 -0.16 4.77 -6.76
CA TYR A 219 -0.50 5.67 -7.86
C TYR A 219 -0.22 7.12 -7.46
N ALA A 220 0.04 7.95 -8.47
CA ALA A 220 0.19 9.38 -8.30
C ALA A 220 -0.87 10.21 -9.06
N LEU A 221 -1.27 11.33 -8.47
CA LEU A 221 -2.21 12.30 -9.03
C LEU A 221 -1.58 13.70 -9.01
N SER A 222 -1.88 14.48 -10.03
CA SER A 222 -1.57 15.91 -10.09
C SER A 222 -2.88 16.67 -10.28
N ALA A 223 -3.20 17.59 -9.37
CA ALA A 223 -4.37 18.45 -9.46
C ALA A 223 -4.13 19.75 -8.68
N SER A 224 -4.51 20.89 -9.27
CA SER A 224 -4.59 22.19 -8.57
C SER A 224 -3.33 22.58 -7.77
N GLY A 225 -2.13 22.38 -8.33
CA GLY A 225 -0.88 22.72 -7.65
C GLY A 225 -0.43 21.69 -6.58
N LEU A 226 -1.08 20.53 -6.53
CA LEU A 226 -0.72 19.45 -5.60
C LEU A 226 -0.40 18.17 -6.37
N TRP A 227 0.68 17.52 -5.99
CA TRP A 227 0.98 16.13 -6.30
C TRP A 227 0.65 15.26 -5.10
N LYS A 228 -0.10 14.19 -5.33
CA LYS A 228 -0.43 13.20 -4.30
C LYS A 228 0.02 11.83 -4.79
N VAL A 229 0.87 11.16 -4.02
CA VAL A 229 1.15 9.73 -4.15
C VAL A 229 0.42 9.00 -3.04
N GLN A 230 -0.31 7.94 -3.39
CA GLN A 230 -0.97 7.04 -2.44
C GLN A 230 -0.42 5.64 -2.67
N LEU A 231 -0.16 4.89 -1.61
CA LEU A 231 0.34 3.52 -1.70
C LEU A 231 -0.17 2.62 -0.57
N TYR A 232 -0.24 1.32 -0.88
CA TYR A 232 -0.61 0.27 0.06
C TYR A 232 0.28 -0.96 -0.16
N CYS A 233 0.76 -1.57 0.93
CA CYS A 233 1.56 -2.78 0.83
C CYS A 233 1.37 -3.71 2.05
N PRO A 234 1.08 -5.01 1.86
CA PRO A 234 1.11 -5.98 2.95
C PRO A 234 2.56 -6.18 3.42
N LEU A 235 2.79 -6.13 4.74
CA LEU A 235 4.15 -6.14 5.31
C LEU A 235 4.93 -7.41 4.98
N ILE A 236 4.23 -8.56 4.88
CA ILE A 236 4.85 -9.84 4.55
C ILE A 236 5.61 -9.81 3.22
N ALA A 237 5.24 -8.91 2.31
CA ALA A 237 5.81 -8.80 0.97
C ALA A 237 6.86 -7.70 0.81
N MET A 238 7.07 -6.88 1.84
CA MET A 238 8.20 -5.95 1.88
C MET A 238 9.52 -6.71 2.00
N SER A 239 10.59 -6.16 1.42
CA SER A 239 11.93 -6.76 1.54
C SER A 239 12.45 -6.62 2.96
N MET A 240 13.01 -7.68 3.52
CA MET A 240 13.67 -7.64 4.82
C MET A 240 15.11 -7.14 4.62
N GLU A 241 15.54 -6.12 5.40
CA GLU A 241 16.89 -5.54 5.26
C GLU A 241 17.97 -6.49 5.78
N ASP A 242 17.79 -7.02 7.00
CA ASP A 242 18.65 -8.02 7.62
C ASP A 242 17.83 -9.25 7.99
N PRO A 243 18.34 -10.48 7.82
CA PRO A 243 17.66 -11.67 8.29
C PRO A 243 17.40 -11.55 9.78
N ALA A 244 16.13 -11.38 10.14
CA ALA A 244 15.71 -11.29 11.54
C ALA A 244 16.12 -12.56 12.27
N VAL A 245 16.47 -12.44 13.55
CA VAL A 245 16.67 -13.62 14.40
C VAL A 245 15.32 -14.36 14.43
N PRO A 246 15.25 -15.62 13.96
CA PRO A 246 13.99 -16.32 13.88
C PRO A 246 13.42 -16.46 15.29
N THR A 247 12.16 -16.04 15.43
CA THR A 247 11.40 -16.26 16.66
C THR A 247 10.57 -17.53 16.50
N GLN A 248 10.51 -18.35 17.54
CA GLN A 248 9.61 -19.52 17.60
C GLN A 248 8.22 -19.12 18.14
N ASP A 249 8.01 -17.85 18.51
CA ASP A 249 6.71 -17.35 18.96
C ASP A 249 5.77 -17.15 17.77
N GLU A 250 4.95 -18.17 17.49
CA GLU A 250 3.95 -18.17 16.42
C GLU A 250 2.90 -17.06 16.59
N ARG A 251 2.55 -16.68 17.83
CA ARG A 251 1.58 -15.60 18.08
C ARG A 251 2.17 -14.24 17.72
N LEU A 252 3.44 -14.03 18.02
CA LEU A 252 4.14 -12.84 17.58
C LEU A 252 4.25 -12.79 16.06
N LEU A 253 4.65 -13.89 15.42
CA LEU A 253 4.73 -13.98 13.96
C LEU A 253 3.39 -13.68 13.30
N PHE A 254 2.29 -14.22 13.85
CA PHE A 254 0.94 -13.89 13.39
C PHE A 254 0.68 -12.38 13.46
N SER A 255 0.97 -11.77 14.61
CA SER A 255 0.72 -10.33 14.82
C SER A 255 1.46 -9.46 13.82
N LEU A 256 2.73 -9.78 13.56
CA LEU A 256 3.62 -9.03 12.64
C LEU A 256 3.32 -9.30 11.16
N THR A 257 2.79 -10.48 10.84
CA THR A 257 2.50 -10.90 9.46
C THR A 257 1.26 -10.20 8.91
N TYR A 258 0.20 -10.10 9.71
CA TYR A 258 -1.11 -9.59 9.27
C TYR A 258 -1.21 -8.07 9.46
N GLN A 259 -0.28 -7.35 8.84
CA GLN A 259 -0.20 -5.90 8.85
C GLN A 259 -0.08 -5.37 7.42
N GLN A 260 -0.55 -4.14 7.20
CA GLN A 260 -0.29 -3.41 5.97
C GLN A 260 0.23 -2.00 6.27
N LEU A 261 1.04 -1.50 5.34
CA LEU A 261 1.45 -0.12 5.24
C LEU A 261 0.44 0.64 4.38
N GLU A 262 -0.03 1.78 4.89
CA GLU A 262 -0.67 2.83 4.11
C GLU A 262 0.24 4.06 4.06
N GLY A 263 0.52 4.55 2.85
CA GLY A 263 1.35 5.73 2.65
C GLY A 263 0.63 6.79 1.82
N VAL A 264 0.70 8.04 2.26
CA VAL A 264 0.21 9.22 1.54
C VAL A 264 1.31 10.26 1.51
N ILE A 265 1.71 10.70 0.32
CA ILE A 265 2.73 11.75 0.13
C ILE A 265 2.10 12.86 -0.69
N GLN A 266 2.02 14.05 -0.10
CA GLN A 266 1.48 15.25 -0.70
C GLN A 266 2.58 16.28 -0.85
N LEU A 267 2.82 16.70 -2.09
CA LEU A 267 3.80 17.70 -2.47
C LEU A 267 3.09 18.86 -3.16
N ALA A 268 3.22 20.08 -2.63
CA ALA A 268 2.73 21.27 -3.32
C ALA A 268 3.76 21.68 -4.37
N TYR A 269 3.30 22.04 -5.57
CA TYR A 269 4.17 22.54 -6.64
C TYR A 269 3.69 23.90 -7.14
N LYS A 270 4.64 24.71 -7.62
CA LYS A 270 4.39 26.01 -8.25
C LYS A 270 5.35 26.22 -9.41
N THR A 271 4.83 26.73 -10.52
CA THR A 271 5.63 27.15 -11.67
C THR A 271 5.64 28.69 -11.74
N ILE A 272 6.81 29.29 -11.84
CA ILE A 272 6.98 30.75 -11.93
C ILE A 272 7.81 31.05 -13.18
N ARG A 273 7.22 31.78 -14.12
CA ARG A 273 7.93 32.23 -15.31
C ARG A 273 8.88 33.37 -14.97
N ARG A 274 10.12 33.26 -15.44
CA ARG A 274 11.11 34.36 -15.51
C ARG A 274 11.41 34.66 -16.98
N ASP A 275 12.25 35.66 -17.22
CA ASP A 275 12.54 36.12 -18.59
C ASP A 275 13.22 35.01 -19.42
N ASN A 276 14.21 34.32 -18.83
CA ASN A 276 15.04 33.33 -19.54
C ASN A 276 14.86 31.88 -19.07
N TRP A 277 14.10 31.65 -17.99
CA TRP A 277 13.87 30.32 -17.41
C TRP A 277 12.52 30.24 -16.69
N ILE A 278 12.16 29.04 -16.26
CA ILE A 278 10.96 28.75 -15.46
C ILE A 278 11.45 28.18 -14.13
N ASP A 279 11.07 28.81 -13.03
CA ASP A 279 11.30 28.24 -11.69
C ASP A 279 10.18 27.23 -11.41
N VAL A 280 10.55 25.99 -11.10
CA VAL A 280 9.64 24.98 -10.57
C VAL A 280 9.98 24.78 -9.10
N GLU A 281 9.07 25.18 -8.23
CA GLU A 281 9.15 25.00 -6.78
C GLU A 281 8.32 23.79 -6.38
N ILE A 282 8.89 22.88 -5.60
CA ILE A 282 8.18 21.74 -4.98
C ILE A 282 8.42 21.79 -3.47
N LYS A 283 7.36 21.62 -2.69
CA LYS A 283 7.38 21.61 -1.22
C LYS A 283 6.69 20.39 -0.69
N VAL A 284 7.16 19.90 0.45
CA VAL A 284 6.44 18.89 1.22
C VAL A 284 5.26 19.55 1.91
N ASP A 285 4.04 19.09 1.61
CA ASP A 285 2.82 19.56 2.26
C ASP A 285 2.46 18.63 3.43
N ASN A 286 2.34 17.33 3.12
CA ASN A 286 2.04 16.31 4.11
C ASN A 286 2.59 14.95 3.68
N ILE A 287 3.30 14.26 4.56
CA ILE A 287 3.64 12.84 4.37
C ILE A 287 3.08 12.07 5.55
N ARG A 288 2.26 11.06 5.27
CA ARG A 288 1.65 10.18 6.24
C ARG A 288 2.03 8.74 5.95
N CYS A 289 2.47 8.01 6.96
CA CYS A 289 2.67 6.57 6.87
C CYS A 289 2.06 5.90 8.10
N ASP A 290 1.07 5.03 7.89
CA ASP A 290 0.41 4.28 8.95
C ASP A 290 0.60 2.77 8.75
N VAL A 291 0.57 2.04 9.87
CA VAL A 291 0.58 0.58 9.89
C VAL A 291 -0.67 0.09 10.60
N ASP A 292 -1.52 -0.61 9.85
CA ASP A 292 -2.82 -1.10 10.30
C ASP A 292 -2.91 -2.63 10.17
N SER A 293 -3.76 -3.21 11.01
CA SER A 293 -4.03 -4.66 11.02
C SER A 293 -4.86 -5.07 9.80
N LEU A 294 -4.49 -6.20 9.18
CA LEU A 294 -5.25 -6.81 8.08
C LEU A 294 -6.35 -7.76 8.58
N VAL A 295 -6.40 -8.07 9.87
CA VAL A 295 -7.41 -8.92 10.49
C VAL A 295 -8.17 -8.20 11.60
N SER A 296 -9.32 -8.75 12.00
CA SER A 296 -10.10 -8.19 13.10
C SER A 296 -9.32 -8.21 14.42
N GLU A 297 -9.62 -7.27 15.32
CA GLU A 297 -9.00 -7.20 16.64
C GLU A 297 -9.22 -8.49 17.46
N ILE A 298 -10.39 -9.12 17.29
CA ILE A 298 -10.72 -10.42 17.91
C ILE A 298 -9.72 -11.48 17.44
N LEU A 299 -9.56 -11.64 16.12
CA LEU A 299 -8.64 -12.65 15.57
C LEU A 299 -7.18 -12.34 15.93
N MET A 300 -6.81 -11.05 15.94
CA MET A 300 -5.48 -10.59 16.34
C MET A 300 -5.16 -10.91 17.81
N THR A 301 -6.17 -10.91 18.68
CA THR A 301 -6.01 -11.23 20.10
C THR A 301 -6.02 -12.73 20.36
N GLU A 302 -6.86 -13.49 19.65
CA GLU A 302 -6.98 -14.95 19.79
C GLU A 302 -5.75 -15.68 19.24
N ARG A 303 -5.28 -15.30 18.05
CA ARG A 303 -4.14 -15.95 17.38
C ARG A 303 -2.81 -15.21 17.57
N GLY A 304 -2.86 -13.91 17.85
CA GLY A 304 -1.67 -13.07 18.05
C GLY A 304 -1.51 -12.58 19.49
N HIS A 305 -0.73 -11.53 19.67
CA HIS A 305 -0.54 -10.78 20.92
C HIS A 305 -1.33 -9.46 20.95
N GLY A 306 -2.28 -9.29 20.04
CA GLY A 306 -3.07 -8.06 19.86
C GLY A 306 -2.41 -7.04 18.93
N SER A 307 -3.15 -5.96 18.65
CA SER A 307 -2.77 -4.91 17.67
C SER A 307 -1.63 -3.99 18.12
N GLU A 308 -1.23 -4.10 19.38
CA GLU A 308 -0.14 -3.31 19.98
C GLU A 308 1.26 -3.81 19.56
N GLU A 309 1.40 -5.09 19.22
CA GLU A 309 2.64 -5.65 18.69
C GLU A 309 2.70 -5.42 17.18
N LYS A 310 3.29 -4.28 16.79
CA LYS A 310 3.35 -3.87 15.39
C LYS A 310 4.58 -3.09 14.99
N HIS A 311 4.81 -3.10 13.68
CA HIS A 311 5.83 -2.26 13.08
C HIS A 311 5.42 -0.78 13.13
N PHE A 312 6.43 0.08 13.11
CA PHE A 312 6.26 1.52 13.00
C PHE A 312 7.24 2.10 11.98
N PRO A 313 6.91 3.23 11.32
CA PRO A 313 7.83 3.89 10.40
C PRO A 313 9.09 4.37 11.12
N SER A 314 10.25 3.99 10.59
CA SER A 314 11.57 4.35 11.14
C SER A 314 12.40 5.20 10.18
N ARG A 315 12.11 5.16 8.89
CA ARG A 315 12.71 6.03 7.87
C ARG A 315 11.78 6.20 6.67
N VAL A 316 11.78 7.39 6.07
CA VAL A 316 11.15 7.68 4.78
C VAL A 316 12.17 8.43 3.92
N MET A 317 12.38 8.00 2.69
CA MET A 317 13.26 8.66 1.74
C MET A 317 12.50 8.89 0.43
N LEU A 318 12.54 10.10 -0.11
CA LEU A 318 11.95 10.45 -1.40
C LEU A 318 13.02 11.00 -2.33
N GLN A 319 12.96 10.60 -3.59
CA GLN A 319 13.74 11.16 -4.68
C GLN A 319 12.80 11.75 -5.71
N ILE A 320 13.04 13.01 -6.07
CA ILE A 320 12.27 13.75 -7.05
C ILE A 320 13.20 14.10 -8.20
N THR A 321 12.85 13.63 -9.41
CA THR A 321 13.70 13.73 -10.60
C THR A 321 12.89 14.22 -11.80
N PRO A 322 13.25 15.35 -12.44
CA PRO A 322 12.68 15.72 -13.73
C PRO A 322 13.19 14.78 -14.83
N MET A 323 12.34 14.19 -15.65
CA MET A 323 12.78 13.18 -16.64
C MET A 323 13.54 13.79 -17.81
N GLN A 324 13.20 15.01 -18.22
CA GLN A 324 13.91 15.76 -19.27
C GLN A 324 15.11 16.53 -18.69
N GLN A 325 16.16 15.78 -18.35
CA GLN A 325 17.35 16.29 -17.65
C GLN A 325 18.11 17.41 -18.40
N SER A 326 18.08 17.42 -19.74
CA SER A 326 18.75 18.43 -20.57
C SER A 326 18.18 19.84 -20.41
N ASP A 327 16.92 19.94 -20.00
CA ASP A 327 16.22 21.22 -19.89
C ASP A 327 16.43 21.85 -18.50
N VAL A 328 17.07 21.14 -17.56
CA VAL A 328 17.36 21.64 -16.21
C VAL A 328 18.67 22.42 -16.21
N LEU A 329 18.61 23.69 -15.81
CA LEU A 329 19.76 24.58 -15.71
C LEU A 329 20.45 24.45 -14.35
N SER A 330 19.69 24.32 -13.26
CA SER A 330 20.21 24.18 -11.90
C SER A 330 19.13 23.71 -10.93
N VAL A 331 19.55 23.13 -9.80
CA VAL A 331 18.67 22.74 -8.69
C VAL A 331 19.19 23.36 -7.39
N SER A 332 18.29 23.86 -6.54
CA SER A 332 18.64 24.42 -5.23
C SER A 332 17.65 24.01 -4.15
N VAL A 333 18.15 23.80 -2.94
CA VAL A 333 17.39 23.42 -1.73
C VAL A 333 17.38 24.57 -0.73
N SER A 334 16.27 24.78 -0.02
CA SER A 334 16.09 25.98 0.83
C SER A 334 16.81 25.92 2.18
N LYS A 335 16.94 24.73 2.79
CA LYS A 335 17.70 24.40 4.03
C LYS A 335 17.49 22.91 4.35
N SER A 336 18.47 22.27 5.01
CA SER A 336 18.23 21.07 5.81
C SER A 336 17.90 21.49 7.24
N SER A 337 17.12 20.72 7.99
CA SER A 337 16.87 21.10 9.39
C SER A 337 18.20 21.10 10.16
N ASP A 338 18.62 22.25 10.68
CA ASP A 338 19.62 22.27 11.74
C ASP A 338 18.98 21.56 12.94
N ASN A 339 19.63 20.52 13.47
CA ASN A 339 19.28 20.03 14.80
C ASN A 339 19.54 21.20 15.75
N PRO A 340 18.54 21.76 16.45
CA PRO A 340 18.84 22.73 17.48
C PRO A 340 19.67 22.03 18.57
N THR A 341 20.95 22.37 18.67
CA THR A 341 21.79 22.04 19.81
C THR A 341 21.31 22.89 20.98
N HIS A 342 20.41 22.35 21.80
CA HIS A 342 20.14 22.89 23.13
C HIS A 342 20.92 22.06 24.15
N GLU A 343 21.98 22.65 24.68
CA GLU A 343 22.71 22.15 25.85
C GLU A 343 21.89 22.48 27.10
N PHE A 344 21.68 21.52 28.00
CA PHE A 344 21.52 21.75 29.45
C PHE A 344 21.48 20.40 30.18
N GLY A 345 21.26 20.41 31.50
CA GLY A 345 21.82 19.45 32.42
C GLY A 345 20.98 18.30 33.00
N LEU A 346 21.55 17.09 33.16
CA LEU A 346 21.17 16.09 34.16
C LEU A 346 22.24 15.56 35.17
N GLU A 347 22.07 15.93 36.44
CA GLU A 347 22.69 15.40 37.66
C GLU A 347 22.69 13.85 37.75
N LYS A 348 23.86 13.21 37.87
CA LYS A 348 23.98 11.82 38.36
C LYS A 348 24.32 11.80 39.85
N GLY A 349 23.29 11.73 40.70
CA GLY A 349 23.45 11.34 42.10
C GLY A 349 23.63 9.83 42.23
N ILE A 350 24.86 9.36 42.42
CA ILE A 350 25.10 8.02 42.98
C ILE A 350 25.00 8.19 44.50
N GLU A 351 23.87 7.81 45.07
CA GLU A 351 23.67 7.78 46.52
C GLU A 351 24.33 6.51 47.08
N GLY A 352 25.67 6.56 47.20
CA GLY A 352 26.43 5.61 48.00
C GLY A 352 26.34 6.02 49.47
N SER A 353 25.41 5.44 50.21
CA SER A 353 25.34 5.58 51.66
C SER A 353 26.47 4.76 52.30
N PHE A 354 27.48 5.45 52.81
CA PHE A 354 28.39 4.93 53.84
C PHE A 354 28.64 6.07 54.83
N ASP A 355 28.03 5.98 56.00
CA ASP A 355 28.27 6.89 57.12
C ASP A 355 29.41 6.36 57.99
N PRO A 356 30.53 7.09 58.12
CA PRO A 356 31.35 7.05 59.32
C PRO A 356 31.11 8.32 60.18
N PRO A 357 31.11 8.18 61.52
CA PRO A 357 30.77 9.27 62.42
C PRO A 357 31.94 10.25 62.54
N ASN A 358 31.59 11.54 62.57
CA ASN A 358 32.40 12.71 62.92
C ASN A 358 33.24 13.33 61.78
N THR A 359 32.77 14.46 61.24
CA THR A 359 33.34 15.82 61.40
C THR A 359 32.83 16.72 60.27
N PHE A 360 32.48 17.97 60.64
CA PHE A 360 32.08 19.06 59.75
C PHE A 360 32.90 19.14 58.45
N GLY A 361 32.24 19.02 57.29
CA GLY A 361 32.82 19.25 55.98
C GLY A 361 31.75 19.57 54.94
N LEU A 362 31.79 20.78 54.37
CA LEU A 362 30.93 21.23 53.27
C LEU A 362 31.05 20.26 52.07
N LYS A 363 29.94 19.59 51.70
CA LYS A 363 29.80 18.87 50.44
C LYS A 363 29.50 19.87 49.32
N ALA A 364 30.48 20.15 48.48
CA ALA A 364 30.24 20.71 47.15
C ALA A 364 30.26 19.54 46.15
N SER A 365 29.08 19.09 45.71
CA SER A 365 28.94 18.18 44.56
C SER A 365 28.79 19.04 43.31
N VAL A 366 29.81 19.05 42.45
CA VAL A 366 29.65 19.56 41.08
C VAL A 366 29.01 18.44 40.28
N SER A 367 27.79 18.69 39.86
CA SER A 367 27.00 17.77 39.06
C SER A 367 27.00 18.19 37.60
N GLU A 368 27.82 17.49 36.81
CA GLU A 368 27.79 17.70 35.37
C GLU A 368 26.67 16.91 34.75
N SER A 369 25.96 17.61 33.89
CA SER A 369 24.56 17.40 33.65
C SER A 369 24.40 17.39 32.13
N LEU A 370 23.90 16.31 31.52
CA LEU A 370 23.62 16.23 30.07
C LEU A 370 22.17 15.76 29.80
N THR A 371 21.29 16.67 29.40
CA THR A 371 19.98 16.40 28.78
C THR A 371 20.06 16.68 27.28
N LEU A 372 20.19 15.65 26.46
CA LEU A 372 20.02 15.74 25.01
C LEU A 372 18.53 15.60 24.67
N THR A 373 17.81 16.72 24.55
CA THR A 373 16.45 16.71 23.97
C THR A 373 16.56 16.81 22.45
N MET A 374 17.00 15.73 21.80
CA MET A 374 16.97 15.66 20.34
C MET A 374 15.52 15.48 19.87
N LYS A 375 15.09 16.22 18.85
CA LYS A 375 13.89 15.84 18.09
C LYS A 375 14.11 14.40 17.60
N PRO A 376 13.16 13.48 17.83
CA PRO A 376 13.38 12.07 17.50
C PRO A 376 13.56 11.87 15.99
N TRP A 377 12.98 12.74 15.17
CA TRP A 377 13.13 12.73 13.72
C TRP A 377 14.10 13.81 13.26
N LYS A 378 15.01 13.41 12.37
CA LYS A 378 15.89 14.32 11.64
C LYS A 378 15.46 14.37 10.17
N PHE A 379 15.57 15.55 9.57
CA PHE A 379 15.26 15.79 8.18
C PHE A 379 16.47 16.32 7.42
N GLU A 380 16.80 15.67 6.30
CA GLU A 380 17.92 16.04 5.45
C GLU A 380 17.47 16.19 4.00
N GLN A 381 18.07 17.16 3.32
CA GLN A 381 17.92 17.37 1.88
C GLN A 381 19.28 17.31 1.22
N SER A 382 19.37 16.64 0.08
CA SER A 382 20.58 16.62 -0.73
C SER A 382 20.24 16.61 -2.20
N VAL A 383 21.16 17.12 -3.02
CA VAL A 383 21.00 17.17 -4.48
C VAL A 383 22.13 16.36 -5.11
N HIS A 384 21.78 15.49 -6.06
CA HIS A 384 22.73 14.77 -6.88
C HIS A 384 22.34 14.90 -8.36
N GLY A 385 23.14 15.62 -9.14
CA GLY A 385 22.74 16.03 -10.49
C GLY A 385 21.49 16.92 -10.44
N ASN A 386 20.45 16.55 -11.18
CA ASN A 386 19.15 17.24 -11.13
C ASN A 386 18.12 16.54 -10.23
N THR A 387 18.51 15.49 -9.51
CA THR A 387 17.66 14.76 -8.59
C THR A 387 17.82 15.33 -7.18
N THR A 388 16.70 15.54 -6.50
CA THR A 388 16.71 15.91 -5.08
C THR A 388 16.26 14.75 -4.23
N THR A 389 17.00 14.49 -3.16
CA THR A 389 16.70 13.49 -2.14
C THR A 389 16.25 14.18 -0.86
N LEU A 390 15.09 13.78 -0.35
CA LEU A 390 14.51 14.20 0.93
C LEU A 390 14.50 12.98 1.85
N ASN A 391 15.06 13.09 3.05
CA ASN A 391 15.25 11.95 3.95
C ASN A 391 14.77 12.30 5.36
N TRP A 392 13.84 11.51 5.89
CA TRP A 392 13.36 11.56 7.27
C TRP A 392 13.78 10.28 7.96
N PHE A 393 14.49 10.40 9.07
CA PHE A 393 14.94 9.22 9.82
C PHE A 393 14.80 9.42 11.33
N LEU A 394 14.43 8.33 11.99
CA LEU A 394 14.20 8.26 13.43
C LEU A 394 15.48 7.88 14.16
N HIS A 395 15.83 8.63 15.20
CA HIS A 395 16.91 8.30 16.12
C HIS A 395 16.38 7.73 17.43
N ASP A 396 17.11 6.75 17.96
CA ASP A 396 16.90 6.24 19.31
C ASP A 396 17.37 7.29 20.33
N GLY A 397 16.45 7.71 21.21
CA GLY A 397 16.74 8.72 22.24
C GLY A 397 17.79 8.29 23.26
N VAL A 398 18.10 7.00 23.37
CA VAL A 398 19.10 6.48 24.33
C VAL A 398 20.53 6.60 23.81
N ASN A 399 20.76 6.34 22.51
CA ASN A 399 22.10 6.23 21.94
C ASN A 399 22.35 7.14 20.73
N GLY A 400 21.33 7.88 20.26
CA GLY A 400 21.39 8.77 19.10
C GLY A 400 21.55 8.07 17.74
N ARG A 401 21.56 6.73 17.70
CA ARG A 401 21.69 5.95 16.46
C ARG A 401 20.36 5.85 15.73
N GLU A 402 20.43 5.69 14.42
CA GLU A 402 19.24 5.54 13.59
C GLU A 402 18.54 4.21 13.88
N VAL A 403 17.23 4.26 14.11
CA VAL A 403 16.41 3.12 14.56
C VAL A 403 16.44 1.96 13.56
N TYR A 404 16.39 2.24 12.25
CA TYR A 404 16.38 1.17 11.24
C TYR A 404 17.64 0.29 11.27
N SER A 405 18.78 0.88 11.63
CA SER A 405 20.12 0.26 11.61
C SER A 405 20.56 -0.29 12.98
N SER A 406 19.73 -0.10 14.02
CA SER A 406 20.09 -0.42 15.40
C SER A 406 19.19 -1.49 15.99
N LYS A 407 19.76 -2.26 16.92
CA LYS A 407 19.01 -3.20 17.75
C LYS A 407 18.80 -2.59 19.13
N PRO A 408 17.61 -2.74 19.73
CA PRO A 408 17.37 -2.26 21.08
C PRO A 408 18.31 -3.00 22.05
N SER A 409 18.81 -2.29 23.07
CA SER A 409 19.70 -2.88 24.06
C SER A 409 18.98 -4.01 24.82
N LYS A 410 19.68 -5.10 25.17
CA LYS A 410 19.09 -6.22 25.92
C LYS A 410 18.48 -5.78 27.26
N LEU A 411 19.04 -4.75 27.89
CA LEU A 411 18.52 -4.15 29.13
C LEU A 411 17.21 -3.39 28.89
N SER A 412 17.08 -2.66 27.78
CA SER A 412 15.82 -2.00 27.39
C SER A 412 14.70 -2.99 27.07
N LEU A 413 15.03 -4.20 26.62
CA LEU A 413 14.07 -5.29 26.36
C LEU A 413 13.58 -5.99 27.63
N LEU A 414 14.28 -5.84 28.76
CA LEU A 414 13.90 -6.41 30.05
C LEU A 414 12.89 -5.55 30.83
N GLN A 415 12.73 -4.28 30.46
CA GLN A 415 11.71 -3.36 30.98
C GLN A 415 10.70 -2.97 29.87
N PRO A 416 9.76 -3.85 29.50
CA PRO A 416 8.75 -3.59 28.45
C PRO A 416 7.66 -2.58 28.87
N ARG A 417 7.97 -1.60 29.72
CA ARG A 417 7.00 -0.62 30.25
C ARG A 417 6.80 0.62 29.37
N ALA A 418 7.53 0.75 28.26
CA ALA A 418 7.41 1.90 27.39
C ALA A 418 7.13 1.43 25.97
N TRP A 419 5.90 1.67 25.53
CA TRP A 419 5.53 1.56 24.12
C TRP A 419 6.53 2.35 23.27
N PHE A 420 6.80 1.95 22.01
CA PHE A 420 7.58 2.82 21.10
C PHE A 420 6.99 4.22 21.06
N ARG A 421 5.66 4.35 21.20
CA ARG A 421 5.02 5.63 21.45
C ARG A 421 5.63 6.29 22.67
N ASP A 422 5.58 5.68 23.86
CA ASP A 422 6.10 6.28 25.10
C ASP A 422 7.57 6.73 24.96
N ARG A 423 8.40 5.98 24.21
CA ARG A 423 9.80 6.35 23.89
C ARG A 423 9.95 7.59 23.01
N TYR A 424 9.01 7.82 22.08
CA TYR A 424 9.07 8.92 21.11
C TYR A 424 7.92 9.94 21.28
N SER A 425 7.18 9.84 22.40
CA SER A 425 5.97 10.57 22.70
C SER A 425 6.25 11.99 23.24
N THR A 426 7.15 12.73 22.61
CA THR A 426 7.47 14.10 23.03
C THR A 426 6.34 15.07 22.68
N VAL A 427 6.51 16.36 22.96
CA VAL A 427 5.56 17.43 22.58
C VAL A 427 5.61 17.70 21.07
N TYR A 428 6.66 17.24 20.38
CA TYR A 428 6.97 17.50 18.96
C TYR A 428 6.64 16.30 18.04
N ARG A 429 5.49 15.63 18.26
CA ARG A 429 5.21 14.30 17.67
C ARG A 429 4.86 14.35 16.18
N PRO A 430 5.66 13.71 15.31
CA PRO A 430 5.14 13.17 14.06
C PRO A 430 4.33 11.88 14.29
N PHE A 431 4.51 11.16 15.41
CA PHE A 431 3.76 9.93 15.67
C PHE A 431 2.29 10.17 16.03
N THR A 432 1.38 9.52 15.31
CA THR A 432 -0.06 9.52 15.59
C THR A 432 -0.39 8.66 16.82
N LYS A 433 -1.62 8.80 17.36
CA LYS A 433 -2.10 7.92 18.44
C LYS A 433 -2.09 6.44 18.06
N LYS A 434 -2.20 6.13 16.76
CA LYS A 434 -2.11 4.78 16.22
C LYS A 434 -0.67 4.35 15.95
N GLY A 435 0.35 5.21 16.09
CA GLY A 435 1.74 4.82 15.88
C GLY A 435 2.24 4.85 14.44
N GLY A 436 1.49 5.45 13.51
CA GLY A 436 2.05 5.92 12.24
C GLY A 436 2.65 7.32 12.38
N VAL A 437 3.17 7.89 11.29
CA VAL A 437 3.86 9.18 11.28
C VAL A 437 3.18 10.19 10.36
N ILE A 438 3.25 11.46 10.71
CA ILE A 438 2.84 12.60 9.89
C ILE A 438 3.96 13.64 9.88
N PHE A 439 4.52 13.94 8.71
CA PHE A 439 5.41 15.07 8.48
C PHE A 439 4.63 16.17 7.78
N ALA A 440 4.37 17.26 8.49
CA ALA A 440 3.60 18.39 7.98
C ALA A 440 4.49 19.57 7.61
N ARG A 441 3.93 20.48 6.81
CA ARG A 441 4.60 21.65 6.23
C ARG A 441 5.27 22.57 7.25
N ASP A 442 4.66 22.76 8.41
CA ASP A 442 5.14 23.66 9.46
C ASP A 442 6.50 23.25 10.04
N GLU A 443 6.76 21.94 10.11
CA GLU A 443 8.02 21.40 10.65
C GLU A 443 8.98 20.88 9.58
N TYR A 444 8.48 20.40 8.44
CA TYR A 444 9.28 19.69 7.41
C TYR A 444 9.02 20.19 5.97
N GLY A 445 8.34 21.33 5.80
CA GLY A 445 7.86 21.84 4.50
C GLY A 445 8.85 22.65 3.67
N ASP A 446 10.14 22.31 3.77
CA ASP A 446 11.18 22.96 2.97
C ASP A 446 10.97 22.75 1.48
N SER A 447 11.48 23.71 0.70
CA SER A 447 11.26 23.83 -0.73
C SER A 447 12.48 23.44 -1.53
N VAL A 448 12.22 22.77 -2.64
CA VAL A 448 13.21 22.46 -3.66
C VAL A 448 12.85 23.21 -4.93
N TRP A 449 13.87 23.76 -5.58
CA TRP A 449 13.72 24.61 -6.74
C TRP A 449 14.51 24.05 -7.91
N TRP A 450 13.86 23.93 -9.06
CA TRP A 450 14.51 23.64 -10.33
C TRP A 450 14.38 24.86 -11.25
N LYS A 451 15.49 25.29 -11.84
CA LYS A 451 15.47 26.25 -12.95
C LYS A 451 15.43 25.47 -14.25
N ILE A 452 14.34 25.61 -15.01
CA ILE A 452 14.12 24.94 -16.29
C ILE A 452 14.31 25.94 -17.42
N CYS A 453 14.99 25.55 -18.49
CA CYS A 453 15.25 26.37 -19.66
C CYS A 453 13.96 26.97 -20.23
N GLY A 454 13.98 28.26 -20.56
CA GLY A 454 12.82 28.95 -21.14
C GLY A 454 12.33 28.33 -22.46
N ALA A 455 13.17 27.60 -23.19
CA ALA A 455 12.79 26.87 -24.40
C ALA A 455 11.80 25.70 -24.14
N ALA A 456 11.67 25.26 -22.88
CA ALA A 456 10.69 24.26 -22.47
C ALA A 456 9.28 24.85 -22.21
N LEU A 457 9.12 26.18 -22.32
CA LEU A 457 7.84 26.85 -22.09
C LEU A 457 6.75 26.35 -23.04
N GLY A 458 5.61 25.98 -22.48
CA GLY A 458 4.46 25.41 -23.19
C GLY A 458 4.55 23.90 -23.42
N LYS A 459 5.61 23.23 -22.95
CA LYS A 459 5.71 21.77 -22.95
C LYS A 459 5.19 21.18 -21.64
N THR A 460 4.92 19.89 -21.65
CA THR A 460 4.70 19.10 -20.44
C THR A 460 6.00 18.38 -20.09
N MET A 461 6.43 18.49 -18.84
CA MET A 461 7.60 17.81 -18.31
C MET A 461 7.15 16.63 -17.46
N ASP A 462 7.77 15.47 -17.64
CA ASP A 462 7.51 14.31 -16.78
C ASP A 462 8.44 14.36 -15.56
N TRP A 463 7.90 13.97 -14.42
CA TRP A 463 8.59 13.96 -13.13
C TRP A 463 8.45 12.58 -12.52
N GLU A 464 9.56 12.04 -12.07
CA GLU A 464 9.61 10.79 -11.34
C GLU A 464 9.72 11.06 -9.85
N ILE A 465 8.85 10.40 -9.08
CA ILE A 465 8.93 10.29 -7.63
C ILE A 465 9.27 8.85 -7.31
N ARG A 466 10.48 8.62 -6.81
CA ARG A 466 10.87 7.35 -6.20
C ARG A 466 10.86 7.50 -4.69
N GLY A 467 10.49 6.46 -3.98
CA GLY A 467 10.54 6.52 -2.53
C GLY A 467 10.76 5.18 -1.88
N TRP A 468 11.28 5.26 -0.66
CA TRP A 468 11.58 4.13 0.19
C TRP A 468 11.02 4.38 1.58
N ILE A 469 10.37 3.37 2.15
CA ILE A 469 9.78 3.42 3.49
C ILE A 469 10.30 2.23 4.27
N TRP A 470 10.89 2.49 5.44
CA TRP A 470 11.34 1.47 6.38
C TRP A 470 10.37 1.39 7.55
N LEU A 471 9.97 0.16 7.84
CA LEU A 471 9.15 -0.19 8.99
C LEU A 471 9.95 -1.09 9.91
N THR A 472 10.11 -0.68 11.16
CA THR A 472 10.86 -1.43 12.16
C THR A 472 9.90 -1.97 13.21
N TYR A 473 10.07 -3.24 13.57
CA TYR A 473 9.46 -3.83 14.76
C TYR A 473 10.51 -3.92 15.86
N TRP A 474 10.23 -3.23 16.96
CA TRP A 474 10.89 -3.45 18.24
C TRP A 474 9.84 -3.93 19.25
N PRO A 475 10.18 -4.87 20.14
CA PRO A 475 9.24 -5.42 21.12
C PRO A 475 8.57 -4.33 21.95
N ASN A 476 7.24 -4.43 22.07
CA ASN A 476 6.44 -3.45 22.79
C ASN A 476 6.16 -3.94 24.22
N LYS A 477 5.19 -4.82 24.39
CA LYS A 477 4.82 -5.42 25.68
C LYS A 477 5.48 -6.79 25.88
N GLN A 478 5.78 -7.49 24.79
CA GLN A 478 6.37 -8.81 24.86
C GLN A 478 7.85 -8.77 25.24
N LYS A 479 8.24 -9.67 26.16
CA LYS A 479 9.64 -9.91 26.52
C LYS A 479 10.29 -10.82 25.48
N THR A 480 10.70 -10.24 24.36
CA THR A 480 11.40 -10.96 23.29
C THR A 480 12.62 -10.17 22.84
N PHE A 481 13.59 -10.85 22.22
CA PHE A 481 14.74 -10.24 21.55
C PHE A 481 14.53 -10.09 20.04
N HIS A 482 13.36 -10.50 19.54
CA HIS A 482 13.03 -10.40 18.13
C HIS A 482 12.90 -8.93 17.72
N SER A 483 13.59 -8.56 16.65
CA SER A 483 13.49 -7.27 16.00
C SER A 483 13.70 -7.48 14.51
N GLU A 484 12.95 -6.75 13.69
CA GLU A 484 13.08 -6.80 12.24
C GLU A 484 12.82 -5.43 11.62
N THR A 485 13.48 -5.18 10.49
CA THR A 485 13.26 -3.99 9.66
C THR A 485 12.91 -4.44 8.25
N ARG A 486 11.80 -3.91 7.74
CA ARG A 486 11.29 -4.15 6.39
C ARG A 486 11.35 -2.87 5.59
N ARG A 487 11.72 -2.97 4.31
CA ARG A 487 11.77 -1.87 3.35
C ARG A 487 10.77 -2.09 2.22
N LEU A 488 10.07 -1.02 1.86
CA LEU A 488 9.33 -0.90 0.62
C LEU A 488 10.03 0.09 -0.31
N GLU A 489 10.01 -0.18 -1.61
CA GLU A 489 10.37 0.79 -2.66
C GLU A 489 9.16 1.00 -3.59
N PHE A 490 8.89 2.26 -3.96
CA PHE A 490 7.88 2.61 -4.95
C PHE A 490 8.41 3.64 -5.96
N ARG A 491 7.75 3.72 -7.11
CA ARG A 491 8.08 4.64 -8.19
C ARG A 491 6.81 5.07 -8.91
N GLU A 492 6.60 6.37 -9.00
CA GLU A 492 5.48 6.97 -9.72
C GLU A 492 5.95 8.10 -10.64
N CYS A 493 5.25 8.27 -11.76
CA CYS A 493 5.52 9.35 -12.71
C CYS A 493 4.33 10.31 -12.76
N LEU A 494 4.62 11.61 -12.81
CA LEU A 494 3.66 12.69 -12.87
C LEU A 494 3.99 13.62 -14.03
N GLN A 495 2.96 14.24 -14.58
CA GLN A 495 3.12 15.21 -15.66
C GLN A 495 2.87 16.62 -15.14
N LEU A 496 3.80 17.53 -15.46
CA LEU A 496 3.73 18.93 -15.10
C LEU A 496 3.66 19.80 -16.35
N PRO A 497 2.51 20.44 -16.63
CA PRO A 497 2.43 21.44 -17.68
C PRO A 497 3.27 22.67 -17.32
N LEU A 498 4.30 22.97 -18.12
CA LEU A 498 5.08 24.19 -18.01
C LEU A 498 4.34 25.31 -18.76
N MET A 499 3.34 25.89 -18.11
CA MET A 499 2.35 26.77 -18.74
C MET A 499 2.97 27.87 -19.63
N LYS A 500 2.46 28.02 -20.87
CA LYS A 500 2.43 29.31 -21.56
C LYS A 500 1.31 30.13 -20.91
N SER A 501 1.56 31.40 -20.57
CA SER A 501 0.47 32.30 -20.20
C SER A 501 -0.58 32.33 -21.32
N PRO A 502 -1.89 32.47 -21.00
CA PRO A 502 -2.82 33.08 -21.95
C PRO A 502 -2.32 34.45 -22.43
#